data_AF-R7MFB5-F1
#
_entry.id   AF-R7MFB5-F1
#
_cell.length_a   1.000
_cell.length_b   1.000
_cell.length_c   1.000
_cell.angle_alpha   90.00
_cell.angle_beta   90.00
_cell.angle_gamma   90.00
#
_symmetry.space_group_name_H-M   'P 1'
#
loop_
_entity.id
_entity.type
_entity.pdbx_description
1 polymer ?
#
loop_
_entity_poly.entity_id
_entity_poly.type
_entity_poly.pdbx_seq_one_letter_code
_entity_poly.pdbx_strand_id
1 'polypeptide(L)'
;MFAKTIKKPIIIFLITIFLTLFTSACDNEQSQILFNKYPFSTETLNSTSNIFKTNDRIYYLVTLPKPVTTKKLYIQIVKTGGKTIAGDSADRLGYDLVWTKRVKLKDEQIYYFTDYVVFSESGSYIMKVYSQDNPTKILTSSQFYVRN
;
A
#
# COMPACT_ATOMS: atom_id res chain seq x y z
N MET A 1 -19.98 -32.47 -48.18
CA MET A 1 -19.90 -31.29 -47.28
C MET A 1 -20.90 -31.51 -46.14
N PHE A 2 -20.49 -32.13 -45.03
CA PHE A 2 -21.39 -32.43 -43.90
C PHE A 2 -21.07 -31.48 -42.74
N ALA A 3 -21.87 -30.42 -42.60
CA ALA A 3 -21.85 -29.59 -41.40
C ALA A 3 -22.47 -30.41 -40.25
N LYS A 4 -21.64 -30.85 -39.31
CA LYS A 4 -22.07 -31.64 -38.14
C LYS A 4 -22.81 -30.69 -37.19
N THR A 5 -24.14 -30.81 -37.12
CA THR A 5 -24.99 -30.00 -36.25
C THR A 5 -24.60 -30.24 -34.80
N ILE A 6 -23.95 -29.26 -34.17
CA ILE A 6 -23.56 -29.33 -32.75
C ILE A 6 -24.85 -29.32 -31.92
N LYS A 7 -25.04 -30.35 -31.08
CA LYS A 7 -26.25 -30.48 -30.25
C LYS A 7 -26.24 -29.39 -29.17
N LYS A 8 -27.34 -28.62 -29.05
CA LYS A 8 -27.56 -27.57 -28.02
C LYS A 8 -27.03 -27.91 -26.61
N PRO A 9 -27.21 -29.13 -26.04
CA PRO A 9 -26.67 -29.44 -24.71
C PRO A 9 -25.14 -29.40 -24.62
N ILE A 10 -24.42 -29.71 -25.70
CA ILE A 10 -22.94 -29.65 -25.74
C ILE A 10 -22.46 -28.20 -25.73
N ILE A 11 -23.18 -27.31 -26.42
CA ILE A 11 -22.89 -25.87 -26.42
C ILE A 11 -23.11 -25.30 -25.03
N ILE A 12 -24.22 -25.66 -24.38
CA ILE A 12 -24.53 -25.23 -23.01
C ILE A 12 -23.46 -25.71 -22.03
N PHE A 13 -23.05 -26.98 -22.13
CA PHE A 13 -21.98 -27.55 -21.29
C PHE A 13 -20.64 -26.83 -21.45
N LEU A 14 -20.24 -26.52 -22.69
CA LEU A 14 -19.02 -25.76 -22.98
C LEU A 14 -19.09 -24.32 -22.46
N ILE A 15 -20.25 -23.66 -22.57
CA ILE A 15 -20.48 -22.32 -22.03
C ILE A 15 -20.40 -22.34 -20.49
N THR A 16 -20.97 -23.35 -19.83
CA THR A 16 -20.91 -23.49 -18.37
C THR A 16 -19.47 -23.69 -17.89
N ILE A 17 -18.69 -24.55 -18.54
CA ILE A 17 -17.27 -24.72 -18.22
C ILE A 17 -16.49 -23.41 -18.41
N PHE A 18 -16.71 -22.72 -19.53
CA PHE A 18 -16.05 -21.44 -19.81
C PHE A 18 -16.38 -20.39 -18.74
N LEU A 19 -17.64 -20.31 -18.30
CA LEU A 19 -18.07 -19.39 -17.24
C LEU A 19 -17.40 -19.70 -15.88
N THR A 20 -17.22 -20.98 -15.53
CA THR A 20 -16.58 -21.36 -14.25
C THR A 20 -15.09 -21.01 -14.18
N LEU A 21 -14.41 -20.83 -15.31
CA LEU A 21 -13.00 -20.41 -15.34
C LEU A 21 -12.81 -18.93 -14.97
N PHE A 22 -13.86 -18.10 -15.00
CA PHE A 22 -13.79 -16.68 -14.65
C PHE A 22 -14.35 -16.35 -13.26
N THR A 23 -14.89 -17.32 -12.52
CA THR A 23 -15.52 -17.09 -11.21
C THR A 23 -14.57 -17.25 -10.02
N SER A 24 -13.26 -17.38 -10.23
CA SER A 24 -12.30 -17.30 -9.13
C SER A 24 -12.19 -15.84 -8.66
N ALA A 25 -13.08 -15.44 -7.76
CA ALA A 25 -12.89 -14.25 -6.93
C ALA A 25 -11.64 -14.47 -6.09
N CYS A 26 -10.53 -13.85 -6.50
CA CYS A 26 -9.31 -13.88 -5.74
C CYS A 26 -9.44 -12.83 -4.63
N ASP A 27 -10.00 -13.23 -3.48
CA ASP A 27 -10.03 -12.42 -2.26
C ASP A 27 -8.62 -12.31 -1.68
N ASN A 28 -7.75 -11.59 -2.38
CA ASN A 28 -6.48 -11.14 -1.85
C ASN A 28 -6.73 -9.82 -1.14
N GLU A 29 -7.28 -9.89 0.07
CA GLU A 29 -7.23 -8.75 0.97
C GLU A 29 -5.76 -8.33 1.12
N GLN A 30 -5.46 -7.08 0.78
CA GLN A 30 -4.10 -6.52 0.81
C GLN A 30 -3.98 -5.48 1.91
N SER A 31 -2.79 -5.41 2.52
CA SER A 31 -2.43 -4.32 3.41
C SER A 31 -2.51 -2.98 2.68
N GLN A 32 -2.97 -1.95 3.37
CA GLN A 32 -3.06 -0.59 2.82
C GLN A 32 -2.40 0.42 3.75
N ILE A 33 -2.02 1.57 3.18
CA ILE A 33 -1.57 2.74 3.92
C ILE A 33 -2.52 3.88 3.57
N LEU A 34 -3.24 4.38 4.57
CA LEU A 34 -4.06 5.56 4.46
C LEU A 34 -3.34 6.73 5.13
N PHE A 35 -3.47 7.91 4.55
CA PHE A 35 -2.90 9.13 5.11
C PHE A 35 -4.00 10.13 5.46
N ASN A 36 -3.81 10.92 6.50
CA ASN A 36 -4.75 11.93 6.95
C ASN A 36 -4.04 13.13 7.60
N LYS A 37 -4.67 14.30 7.56
CA LYS A 37 -4.25 15.52 8.24
C LYS A 37 -4.56 15.49 9.74
N TYR A 38 -5.48 14.63 10.15
CA TYR A 38 -5.92 14.47 11.53
C TYR A 38 -5.68 13.04 12.03
N PRO A 39 -5.57 12.81 13.35
CA PRO A 39 -5.51 11.47 13.91
C PRO A 39 -6.70 10.60 13.46
N PHE A 40 -6.45 9.30 13.30
CA PHE A 40 -7.49 8.35 12.90
C PHE A 40 -8.49 8.10 14.03
N SER A 41 -9.77 8.29 13.72
CA SER A 41 -10.96 7.98 14.51
C SER A 41 -12.05 7.47 13.56
N THR A 42 -13.19 7.02 14.10
CA THR A 42 -14.35 6.58 13.30
C THR A 42 -14.82 7.64 12.30
N GLU A 43 -14.67 8.92 12.64
CA GLU A 43 -15.08 10.05 11.80
C GLU A 43 -14.05 10.37 10.71
N THR A 44 -12.77 10.15 10.97
CA THR A 44 -11.68 10.52 10.05
C THR A 44 -11.23 9.39 9.12
N LEU A 45 -11.74 8.15 9.31
CA LEU A 45 -11.42 7.02 8.43
C LEU A 45 -11.77 7.27 6.96
N ASN A 46 -12.85 8.02 6.69
CA ASN A 46 -13.32 8.28 5.33
C ASN A 46 -12.71 9.54 4.70
N SER A 47 -11.98 10.36 5.46
CA SER A 47 -11.43 11.64 5.02
C SER A 47 -9.92 11.59 4.75
N THR A 48 -9.50 10.62 3.93
CA THR A 48 -8.08 10.45 3.58
C THR A 48 -7.56 11.59 2.70
N SER A 49 -6.26 11.89 2.79
CA SER A 49 -5.58 12.88 1.97
C SER A 49 -4.17 12.43 1.64
N ASN A 50 -3.70 12.67 0.42
CA ASN A 50 -2.32 12.40 0.03
C ASN A 50 -1.51 13.68 -0.20
N ILE A 51 -2.06 14.85 0.15
CA ILE A 51 -1.43 16.16 -0.09
C ILE A 51 -1.38 16.96 1.22
N PHE A 52 -0.17 17.32 1.61
CA PHE A 52 0.15 17.92 2.90
C PHE A 52 1.01 19.17 2.73
N LYS A 53 0.96 20.10 3.68
CA LYS A 53 1.89 21.24 3.69
C LYS A 53 3.19 20.86 4.40
N THR A 54 4.25 21.61 4.11
CA THR A 54 5.50 21.48 4.86
C THR A 54 5.25 21.73 6.34
N ASN A 55 5.88 20.92 7.19
CA ASN A 55 5.76 20.93 8.65
C ASN A 55 4.37 20.53 9.21
N ASP A 56 3.42 20.13 8.36
CA ASP A 56 2.18 19.51 8.83
C ASP A 56 2.48 18.11 9.38
N ARG A 57 1.67 17.70 10.37
CA ARG A 57 1.60 16.30 10.78
C ARG A 57 0.87 15.50 9.71
N ILE A 58 1.51 14.45 9.25
CA ILE A 58 0.97 13.47 8.31
C ILE A 58 0.68 12.22 9.12
N TYR A 59 -0.58 12.04 9.50
CA TYR A 59 -1.02 10.83 10.19
C TYR A 59 -1.14 9.71 9.16
N TYR A 60 -0.68 8.51 9.50
CA TYR A 60 -0.77 7.34 8.64
C TYR A 60 -1.37 6.17 9.39
N LEU A 61 -2.20 5.39 8.70
CA LEU A 61 -2.81 4.15 9.16
C LEU A 61 -2.39 3.03 8.22
N VAL A 62 -1.68 2.04 8.77
CA VAL A 62 -1.37 0.79 8.09
C VAL A 62 -2.43 -0.22 8.48
N THR A 63 -3.15 -0.78 7.50
CA THR A 63 -4.08 -1.89 7.72
C THR A 63 -3.43 -3.22 7.36
N LEU A 64 -3.72 -4.25 8.15
CA LEU A 64 -3.18 -5.60 7.99
C LEU A 64 -4.36 -6.57 7.92
N PRO A 65 -4.68 -7.14 6.75
CA PRO A 65 -5.79 -8.09 6.63
C PRO A 65 -5.50 -9.40 7.36
N LYS A 66 -4.22 -9.71 7.55
CA LYS A 66 -3.74 -10.86 8.33
C LYS A 66 -2.66 -10.41 9.31
N PRO A 67 -2.60 -10.98 10.53
CA PRO A 67 -1.55 -10.66 11.48
C PRO A 67 -0.17 -10.99 10.91
N VAL A 68 0.80 -10.10 11.14
CA VAL A 68 2.20 -10.39 10.84
C VAL A 68 2.75 -11.34 11.88
N THR A 69 3.43 -12.41 11.45
CA THR A 69 3.84 -13.54 12.30
C THR A 69 4.58 -13.11 13.57
N THR A 70 5.61 -12.26 13.48
CA THR A 70 6.30 -11.77 14.69
C THR A 70 5.73 -10.50 15.29
N LYS A 71 4.60 -10.00 14.75
CA LYS A 71 3.99 -8.73 15.17
C LYS A 71 4.99 -7.57 15.08
N LYS A 72 5.94 -7.62 14.13
CA LYS A 72 6.94 -6.56 13.94
C LYS A 72 6.85 -5.99 12.54
N LEU A 73 6.70 -4.67 12.45
CA LEU A 73 6.71 -3.93 11.20
C LEU A 73 8.02 -3.15 11.06
N TYR A 74 8.48 -3.04 9.83
CA TYR A 74 9.51 -2.09 9.44
C TYR A 74 8.91 -1.12 8.41
N ILE A 75 8.96 0.17 8.71
CA ILE A 75 8.40 1.24 7.89
C ILE A 75 9.55 2.08 7.36
N GLN A 76 9.54 2.35 6.07
CA GLN A 76 10.50 3.22 5.39
C GLN A 76 9.73 4.29 4.62
N ILE A 77 10.24 5.52 4.60
CA ILE A 77 9.77 6.57 3.71
C ILE A 77 10.95 7.02 2.87
N VAL A 78 10.74 7.03 1.56
CA VAL A 78 11.72 7.54 0.60
C VAL A 78 11.17 8.78 -0.11
N LYS A 79 12.01 9.78 -0.34
CA LYS A 79 11.71 10.91 -1.22
C LYS A 79 12.09 10.55 -2.65
N THR A 80 11.19 10.77 -3.59
CA THR A 80 11.37 10.46 -5.02
C THR A 80 11.81 11.70 -5.78
N GLY A 81 12.73 11.56 -6.74
CA GLY A 81 13.30 12.72 -7.45
C GLY A 81 14.17 13.57 -6.52
N GLY A 82 14.92 12.88 -5.65
CA GLY A 82 15.79 13.48 -4.64
C GLY A 82 17.05 14.11 -5.22
N LYS A 83 18.12 14.18 -4.43
CA LYS A 83 19.43 14.62 -4.90
C LYS A 83 20.39 13.44 -5.08
N THR A 84 21.36 13.55 -5.97
CA THR A 84 22.43 12.55 -6.12
C THR A 84 23.32 12.57 -4.86
N ILE A 85 24.21 11.57 -4.71
CA ILE A 85 25.20 11.55 -3.62
C ILE A 85 26.11 12.80 -3.65
N ALA A 86 26.22 13.46 -4.81
CA ALA A 86 26.95 14.71 -5.00
C ALA A 86 26.12 15.98 -4.70
N GLY A 87 24.83 15.86 -4.38
CA GLY A 87 23.95 16.98 -4.04
C GLY A 87 23.23 17.64 -5.22
N ASP A 88 23.44 17.14 -6.45
CA ASP A 88 22.72 17.59 -7.65
C ASP A 88 21.29 17.07 -7.68
N SER A 89 20.39 17.70 -8.44
CA SER A 89 19.06 17.13 -8.68
C SER A 89 19.19 15.74 -9.31
N ALA A 90 18.73 14.70 -8.62
CA ALA A 90 18.67 13.37 -9.19
C ALA A 90 17.51 13.31 -10.19
N ASP A 91 17.72 12.59 -11.29
CA ASP A 91 16.67 12.28 -12.24
C ASP A 91 15.48 11.56 -11.55
N ARG A 92 14.38 11.39 -12.30
CA ARG A 92 13.11 10.75 -11.90
C ARG A 92 13.25 9.38 -11.21
N LEU A 93 14.43 8.77 -11.21
CA LEU A 93 14.76 7.45 -10.65
C LEU A 93 15.51 7.49 -9.31
N GLY A 94 15.94 8.67 -8.83
CA GLY A 94 16.62 8.80 -7.53
C GLY A 94 15.65 8.67 -6.35
N TYR A 95 15.97 7.77 -5.41
CA TYR A 95 15.26 7.62 -4.13
C TYR A 95 16.19 7.98 -2.97
N ASP A 96 15.75 8.86 -2.09
CA ASP A 96 16.46 9.20 -0.85
C ASP A 96 15.72 8.63 0.36
N LEU A 97 16.40 7.89 1.23
CA LEU A 97 15.82 7.30 2.43
C LEU A 97 15.76 8.35 3.55
N VAL A 98 14.60 8.97 3.70
CA VAL A 98 14.44 10.12 4.60
C VAL A 98 13.94 9.77 6.00
N TRP A 99 13.30 8.60 6.16
CA TRP A 99 12.77 8.19 7.46
C TRP A 99 12.59 6.68 7.56
N THR A 100 12.83 6.12 8.75
CA THR A 100 12.54 4.71 9.05
C THR A 100 12.04 4.51 10.47
N LYS A 101 11.24 3.46 10.69
CA LYS A 101 10.79 3.05 12.02
C LYS A 101 10.60 1.54 12.10
N ARG A 102 11.04 0.95 13.21
CA ARG A 102 10.72 -0.43 13.59
C ARG A 102 9.67 -0.40 14.69
N VAL A 103 8.64 -1.22 14.55
CA VAL A 103 7.48 -1.23 15.45
C VAL A 103 7.18 -2.65 15.86
N LYS A 104 6.92 -2.87 17.16
CA LYS A 104 6.30 -4.09 17.67
C LYS A 104 4.81 -3.80 17.92
N LEU A 105 3.92 -4.51 17.24
CA LEU A 105 2.47 -4.42 17.41
C LEU A 105 2.07 -5.01 18.76
N LYS A 106 1.12 -4.34 19.41
CA LYS A 106 0.43 -4.87 20.59
C LYS A 106 -0.56 -5.95 20.15
N ASP A 107 -0.97 -6.80 21.09
CA ASP A 107 -1.94 -7.87 20.81
C ASP A 107 -3.30 -7.32 20.36
N GLU A 108 -3.67 -6.14 20.85
CA GLU A 108 -4.89 -5.41 20.46
C GLU A 108 -4.80 -4.75 19.06
N GLN A 109 -3.59 -4.61 18.51
CA GLN A 109 -3.29 -3.86 17.28
C GLN A 109 -2.69 -4.75 16.18
N ILE A 110 -3.00 -6.05 16.21
CA ILE A 110 -2.44 -7.00 15.24
C ILE A 110 -2.93 -6.78 13.80
N TYR A 111 -4.05 -6.06 13.63
CA TYR A 111 -4.68 -5.77 12.34
C TYR A 111 -4.43 -4.34 11.84
N TYR A 112 -3.81 -3.48 12.65
CA TYR A 112 -3.54 -2.11 12.22
C TYR A 112 -2.43 -1.44 13.03
N PHE A 113 -1.82 -0.41 12.46
CA PHE A 113 -0.89 0.46 13.16
C PHE A 113 -1.10 1.91 12.72
N THR A 114 -1.07 2.86 13.65
CA THR A 114 -1.24 4.28 13.37
C THR A 114 -0.22 5.12 14.11
N ASP A 115 0.26 6.18 13.46
CA ASP A 115 1.23 7.14 13.98
C ASP A 115 1.30 8.35 13.04
N TYR A 116 2.27 9.26 13.24
CA TYR A 116 2.48 10.40 12.35
C TYR A 116 3.95 10.64 12.01
N VAL A 117 4.18 11.39 10.93
CA VAL A 117 5.47 11.92 10.51
C VAL A 117 5.33 13.40 10.15
N VAL A 118 6.45 14.12 10.11
CA VAL A 118 6.52 15.53 9.73
C VAL A 118 7.69 15.71 8.77
N PHE A 119 7.46 16.39 7.66
CA PHE A 119 8.50 16.72 6.68
C PHE A 119 8.53 18.23 6.42
N SER A 120 9.71 18.82 6.50
CA SER A 120 9.94 20.24 6.25
C SER A 120 10.15 20.57 4.78
N GLU A 121 10.51 19.58 3.96
CA GLU A 121 10.77 19.76 2.55
C GLU A 121 9.56 19.40 1.70
N SER A 122 9.30 20.21 0.67
CA SER A 122 8.36 19.82 -0.38
C SER A 122 8.93 18.68 -1.23
N GLY A 123 8.05 17.79 -1.69
CA GLY A 123 8.46 16.63 -2.49
C GLY A 123 7.36 15.58 -2.64
N SER A 124 7.71 14.54 -3.40
CA SER A 124 6.93 13.32 -3.53
C SER A 124 7.60 12.23 -2.69
N TYR A 125 6.81 11.52 -1.89
CA TYR A 125 7.30 10.54 -0.93
C TYR A 125 6.56 9.22 -1.09
N ILE A 126 7.26 8.11 -0.92
CA ILE A 126 6.68 6.76 -0.90
C ILE A 126 6.95 6.15 0.47
N MET A 127 5.88 5.80 1.18
CA MET A 127 5.96 4.95 2.37
C MET A 127 5.89 3.48 1.94
N LYS A 128 6.81 2.67 2.46
CA LYS A 128 6.85 1.21 2.29
C LYS A 128 6.80 0.55 3.66
N VAL A 129 5.95 -0.45 3.82
CA VAL A 129 5.82 -1.24 5.04
C VAL A 129 6.22 -2.68 4.73
N TYR A 130 7.03 -3.26 5.61
CA TYR A 130 7.52 -4.62 5.54
C TYR A 130 7.21 -5.36 6.84
N SER A 131 7.12 -6.69 6.76
CA SER A 131 7.31 -7.50 7.97
C SER A 131 8.79 -7.46 8.34
N GLN A 132 9.11 -7.33 9.62
CA GLN A 132 10.50 -7.41 10.06
C GLN A 132 11.10 -8.81 9.84
N ASP A 133 10.27 -9.85 9.71
CA ASP A 133 10.70 -11.23 9.46
C ASP A 133 11.24 -11.43 8.06
N ASN A 134 10.72 -10.65 7.11
CA ASN A 134 11.09 -10.71 5.71
C ASN A 134 11.18 -9.27 5.17
N PRO A 135 12.26 -8.55 5.47
CA PRO A 135 12.42 -7.15 5.09
C PRO A 135 12.62 -6.95 3.58
N THR A 136 12.71 -8.04 2.79
CA THR A 136 12.78 -7.95 1.32
C THR A 136 11.39 -8.00 0.68
N LYS A 137 10.35 -8.45 1.39
CA LYS A 137 8.96 -8.48 0.89
C LYS A 137 8.17 -7.28 1.41
N ILE A 138 7.81 -6.39 0.50
CA ILE A 138 6.91 -5.26 0.79
C ILE A 138 5.52 -5.82 1.11
N LEU A 139 4.96 -5.47 2.27
CA LEU A 139 3.57 -5.75 2.61
C LEU A 139 2.63 -4.79 1.88
N THR A 140 2.98 -3.50 1.88
CA THR A 140 2.23 -2.46 1.17
C THR A 140 3.09 -1.22 0.95
N SER A 141 2.70 -0.40 -0.02
CA SER A 141 3.32 0.89 -0.27
C SER A 141 2.29 1.90 -0.75
N SER A 142 2.45 3.16 -0.35
CA SER A 142 1.58 4.25 -0.78
C SER A 142 2.36 5.55 -0.90
N GLN A 143 1.91 6.43 -1.79
CA GLN A 143 2.56 7.68 -2.12
C GLN A 143 1.79 8.87 -1.52
N PHE A 144 2.53 9.85 -0.99
CA PHE A 144 1.98 11.13 -0.55
C PHE A 144 2.89 12.28 -1.01
N TYR A 145 2.36 13.50 -0.96
CA TYR A 145 3.00 14.70 -1.45
C TYR A 145 3.03 15.77 -0.37
N VAL A 146 4.17 16.43 -0.24
CA VAL A 146 4.35 17.62 0.59
C VAL A 146 4.55 18.79 -0.34
N ARG A 147 3.69 19.81 -0.25
CA ARG A 147 3.70 20.99 -1.13
C ARG A 147 3.28 22.23 -0.33
N ASN A 148 3.91 23.37 -0.59
CA ASN A 148 3.54 24.65 0.03
C ASN A 148 2.17 25.16 -0.43
#